data_AF-A0A379DE19-F1
#
_entry.id   AF-A0A379DE19-F1
#
_cell.length_a   1.000
_cell.length_b   1.000
_cell.length_c   1.000
_cell.angle_alpha   90.00
_cell.angle_beta   90.00
_cell.angle_gamma   90.00
#
_symmetry.space_group_name_H-M   'P 1'
#
loop_
_entity.id
_entity.type
_entity.pdbx_description
1 polymer ?
#
loop_
_entity_poly.entity_id
_entity_poly.type
_entity_poly.pdbx_seq_one_letter_code
_entity_poly.pdbx_strand_id
1 'polypeptide(L)'
;MSAFLGFIHHLMWEKINFTESLSEEVVKDLNNIDEVEAELNKIGTLEKGELSELIDNSNIHGWLLERVNLVEKRFAKAVEIYLQTNSIDDLKIKFFEKGKAENFTGSKIDAYKLITSKFLDGMPCDGSIRVLSDSDDIEFMIANDVHKSVWNDYAGVDVYWLLRDEFVRGLLDNKYSYEKEENIYFIRG
;
A
#
# COMPACT_ATOMS: atom_id res chain seq x y z
N MET A 1 17.03 14.54 -21.38
CA MET A 1 17.58 13.20 -21.63
C MET A 1 16.40 12.24 -21.65
N SER A 2 16.27 11.39 -22.68
CA SER A 2 15.24 10.34 -22.69
C SER A 2 15.46 9.44 -21.48
N ALA A 3 14.49 9.39 -20.58
CA ALA A 3 14.58 8.55 -19.39
C ALA A 3 14.29 7.10 -19.82
N PHE A 4 15.24 6.20 -19.59
CA PHE A 4 15.06 4.78 -19.86
C PHE A 4 14.06 4.18 -18.86
N LEU A 5 13.08 3.42 -19.33
CA LEU A 5 12.12 2.72 -18.48
C LEU A 5 12.77 1.50 -17.81
N GLY A 6 13.39 1.72 -16.65
CA GLY A 6 14.00 0.64 -15.84
C GLY A 6 13.01 -0.15 -14.97
N PHE A 7 13.48 -1.27 -14.42
CA PHE A 7 12.73 -2.17 -13.51
C PHE A 7 12.03 -1.43 -12.36
N ILE A 8 12.68 -0.42 -11.77
CA ILE A 8 12.10 0.37 -10.67
C ILE A 8 10.81 1.09 -11.09
N HIS A 9 10.68 1.54 -12.34
CA HIS A 9 9.45 2.19 -12.81
C HIS A 9 8.29 1.20 -12.88
N HIS A 10 8.56 -0.03 -13.34
CA HIS A 10 7.57 -1.10 -13.32
C HIS A 10 7.20 -1.50 -11.89
N LEU A 11 8.18 -1.64 -11.00
CA LEU A 11 7.91 -1.91 -9.59
C LEU A 11 7.04 -0.83 -8.94
N MET A 12 7.30 0.45 -9.24
CA MET A 12 6.46 1.55 -8.75
C MET A 12 5.05 1.49 -9.34
N TRP A 13 4.90 1.11 -10.62
CA TRP A 13 3.59 0.90 -11.22
C TRP A 13 2.81 -0.23 -10.55
N GLU A 14 3.46 -1.36 -10.23
CA GLU A 14 2.82 -2.44 -9.48
C GLU A 14 2.35 -1.99 -8.10
N LYS A 15 3.14 -1.18 -7.39
CA LYS A 15 2.74 -0.59 -6.10
C LYS A 15 1.55 0.35 -6.25
N ILE A 16 1.53 1.18 -7.29
CA ILE A 16 0.42 2.10 -7.58
C ILE A 16 -0.86 1.30 -7.82
N ASN A 17 -0.81 0.26 -8.65
CA ASN A 17 -1.95 -0.62 -8.93
C ASN A 17 -2.39 -1.38 -7.68
N PHE A 18 -1.46 -1.85 -6.86
CA PHE A 18 -1.79 -2.50 -5.60
C PHE A 18 -2.54 -1.55 -4.66
N THR A 19 -2.09 -0.32 -4.48
CA THR A 19 -2.79 0.69 -3.66
C THR A 19 -4.17 1.04 -4.22
N GLU A 20 -4.33 1.17 -5.54
CA GLU A 20 -5.66 1.35 -6.13
C GLU A 20 -6.57 0.15 -5.84
N SER A 21 -6.05 -1.07 -5.92
CA SER A 21 -6.80 -2.29 -5.59
C SER A 21 -7.24 -2.35 -4.12
N LEU A 22 -6.54 -1.66 -3.21
CA LEU A 22 -6.98 -1.51 -1.82
C LEU A 22 -8.17 -0.56 -1.72
N SER A 23 -8.19 0.53 -2.51
CA SER A 23 -9.33 1.44 -2.60
C SER A 23 -10.57 0.72 -3.14
N GLU A 24 -10.42 -0.03 -4.24
CA GLU A 24 -11.47 -0.87 -4.82
C GLU A 24 -11.95 -1.91 -3.79
N GLU A 25 -11.01 -2.58 -3.10
CA GLU A 25 -11.35 -3.54 -2.04
C GLU A 25 -12.20 -2.89 -0.95
N VAL A 26 -11.85 -1.70 -0.46
CA VAL A 26 -12.62 -1.03 0.62
C VAL A 26 -14.09 -0.85 0.24
N VAL A 27 -14.36 -0.40 -0.99
CA VAL A 27 -15.70 0.06 -1.38
C VAL A 27 -16.57 -0.99 -2.09
N LYS A 28 -15.98 -2.10 -2.57
CA LYS A 28 -16.67 -3.07 -3.45
C LYS A 28 -18.00 -3.66 -2.91
N ASP A 29 -18.16 -3.70 -1.59
CA ASP A 29 -19.33 -4.31 -0.92
C ASP A 29 -20.30 -3.26 -0.34
N LEU A 30 -20.08 -1.98 -0.63
CA LEU A 30 -20.98 -0.91 -0.19
C LEU A 30 -22.25 -0.88 -1.05
N ASN A 31 -23.41 -0.72 -0.41
CA ASN A 31 -24.70 -0.67 -1.11
C ASN A 31 -24.84 0.57 -2.03
N ASN A 32 -24.05 1.61 -1.77
CA ASN A 32 -24.01 2.89 -2.50
C ASN A 32 -22.68 3.05 -3.27
N ILE A 33 -22.16 1.95 -3.81
CA ILE A 33 -20.86 1.92 -4.49
C ILE A 33 -20.77 2.96 -5.62
N ASP A 34 -21.83 3.14 -6.42
CA ASP A 34 -21.83 4.10 -7.53
C ASP A 34 -21.63 5.55 -7.06
N GLU A 35 -22.29 5.95 -5.96
CA GLU A 35 -22.09 7.26 -5.36
C GLU A 35 -20.69 7.42 -4.76
N VAL A 36 -20.18 6.37 -4.12
CA VAL A 36 -18.83 6.37 -3.55
C VAL A 36 -17.78 6.49 -4.65
N GLU A 37 -17.90 5.73 -5.74
CA GLU A 37 -17.02 5.82 -6.89
C GLU A 37 -17.07 7.20 -7.54
N ALA A 38 -18.26 7.80 -7.65
CA ALA A 38 -18.41 9.17 -8.15
C ALA A 38 -17.66 10.19 -7.27
N GLU A 39 -17.67 10.03 -5.94
CA GLU A 39 -16.88 10.87 -5.03
C GLU A 39 -15.37 10.63 -5.19
N LEU A 40 -14.92 9.38 -5.29
CA LEU A 40 -13.50 9.06 -5.50
C LEU A 40 -12.99 9.59 -6.85
N ASN A 41 -13.80 9.55 -7.90
CA ASN A 41 -13.44 10.01 -9.23
C ASN A 41 -13.24 11.54 -9.31
N LYS A 42 -13.73 12.31 -8.33
CA LYS A 42 -13.39 13.74 -8.20
C LYS A 42 -11.92 13.98 -7.86
N ILE A 43 -11.25 13.00 -7.23
CA ILE A 43 -9.80 13.03 -6.99
C ILE A 43 -9.05 12.73 -8.30
N GLY A 44 -9.64 11.88 -9.14
CA GLY A 44 -9.11 11.40 -10.41
C GLY A 44 -9.31 9.89 -10.55
N THR A 45 -8.89 9.32 -11.67
CA THR A 45 -9.00 7.88 -11.98
C THR A 45 -7.64 7.36 -12.42
N LEU A 46 -7.24 6.20 -11.91
CA LEU A 46 -6.01 5.54 -12.35
C LEU A 46 -6.22 4.89 -13.73
N GLU A 47 -5.29 5.11 -14.66
CA GLU A 47 -5.31 4.44 -15.96
C GLU A 47 -5.08 2.92 -15.83
N LYS A 48 -5.76 2.12 -16.66
CA LYS A 48 -5.61 0.66 -16.68
C LYS A 48 -4.79 0.24 -17.90
N GLY A 49 -3.76 -0.57 -17.70
CA GLY A 49 -2.92 -1.10 -18.77
C GLY A 49 -1.44 -1.25 -18.39
N GLU A 50 -0.63 -1.65 -19.37
CA GLU A 50 0.81 -1.81 -19.24
C GLU A 50 1.51 -0.44 -19.14
N LEU A 51 2.47 -0.31 -18.22
CA LEU A 51 3.17 0.96 -17.98
C LEU A 51 3.76 1.58 -19.24
N SER A 52 4.36 0.75 -20.12
CA SER A 52 5.01 1.21 -21.34
C SER A 52 4.07 1.86 -22.35
N GLU A 53 2.77 1.56 -22.27
CA GLU A 53 1.74 2.12 -23.16
C GLU A 53 1.17 3.45 -22.61
N LEU A 54 1.23 3.64 -21.29
CA LEU A 54 0.58 4.74 -20.59
C LEU A 54 1.53 5.89 -20.24
N ILE A 55 2.80 5.58 -19.95
CA ILE A 55 3.71 6.53 -19.33
C ILE A 55 4.14 7.66 -20.25
N ASP A 56 4.19 8.88 -19.70
CA ASP A 56 4.88 10.00 -20.34
C ASP A 56 6.41 9.81 -20.26
N ASN A 57 6.99 9.31 -21.35
CA ASN A 57 8.44 9.10 -21.47
C ASN A 57 9.27 10.40 -21.37
N SER A 58 8.65 11.57 -21.53
CA SER A 58 9.34 12.86 -21.35
C SER A 58 9.51 13.23 -19.87
N ASN A 59 8.70 12.65 -18.97
CA ASN A 59 8.69 12.93 -17.55
C ASN A 59 8.26 11.70 -16.70
N ILE A 60 8.98 10.59 -16.82
CA ILE A 60 8.67 9.32 -16.15
C ILE A 60 8.46 9.49 -14.63
N HIS A 61 9.39 10.17 -13.94
CA HIS A 61 9.32 10.31 -12.49
C HIS A 61 8.16 11.22 -12.05
N GLY A 62 7.95 12.34 -12.74
CA GLY A 62 6.83 13.24 -12.43
C GLY A 62 5.49 12.54 -12.67
N TRP A 63 5.36 11.81 -13.77
CA TRP A 63 4.17 11.03 -14.10
C TRP A 63 3.85 9.99 -13.01
N LEU A 64 4.86 9.20 -12.59
CA LEU A 64 4.68 8.22 -11.51
C LEU A 64 4.34 8.88 -10.18
N LEU A 65 5.01 9.99 -9.82
CA LEU A 65 4.76 10.71 -8.57
C LEU A 65 3.32 11.25 -8.50
N GLU A 66 2.77 11.73 -9.61
CA GLU A 66 1.37 12.14 -9.69
C GLU A 66 0.41 10.96 -9.42
N ARG A 67 0.71 9.76 -9.96
CA ARG A 67 -0.12 8.57 -9.73
C ARG A 67 0.02 8.03 -8.30
N VAL A 68 1.20 8.10 -7.69
CA VAL A 68 1.39 7.81 -6.25
C VAL A 68 0.47 8.69 -5.42
N ASN A 69 0.49 10.02 -5.64
CA ASN A 69 -0.37 10.95 -4.92
C ASN A 69 -1.87 10.70 -5.17
N LEU A 70 -2.22 10.33 -6.40
CA LEU A 70 -3.60 10.00 -6.78
C LEU A 70 -4.13 8.80 -5.99
N VAL A 71 -3.42 7.67 -6.03
CA VAL A 71 -3.91 6.42 -5.40
C VAL A 71 -3.86 6.48 -3.87
N GLU A 72 -2.88 7.18 -3.29
CA GLU A 72 -2.85 7.42 -1.83
C GLU A 72 -4.07 8.24 -1.38
N LYS A 73 -4.43 9.30 -2.11
CA LYS A 73 -5.62 10.11 -1.79
C LYS A 73 -6.91 9.33 -2.01
N ARG A 74 -7.02 8.56 -3.10
CA ARG A 74 -8.19 7.72 -3.37
C ARG A 74 -8.36 6.67 -2.27
N PHE A 75 -7.27 6.03 -1.84
CA PHE A 75 -7.32 5.04 -0.77
C PHE A 75 -7.72 5.66 0.57
N ALA A 76 -7.07 6.76 0.96
CA ALA A 76 -7.40 7.48 2.20
C ALA A 76 -8.87 7.95 2.21
N LYS A 77 -9.37 8.46 1.07
CA LYS A 77 -10.78 8.88 0.93
C LYS A 77 -11.75 7.71 0.96
N ALA A 78 -11.43 6.59 0.32
CA ALA A 78 -12.25 5.39 0.33
C ALA A 78 -12.45 4.87 1.76
N VAL A 79 -11.37 4.83 2.54
CA VAL A 79 -11.41 4.44 3.96
C VAL A 79 -12.21 5.45 4.78
N GLU A 80 -12.01 6.76 4.58
CA GLU A 80 -12.79 7.79 5.26
C GLU A 80 -14.30 7.61 5.02
N ILE A 81 -14.72 7.41 3.77
CA ILE A 81 -16.12 7.20 3.43
C ILE A 81 -16.65 5.91 4.08
N TYR A 82 -15.91 4.80 3.99
CA TYR A 82 -16.30 3.52 4.57
C TYR A 82 -16.58 3.65 6.08
N LEU A 83 -15.71 4.36 6.80
CA LEU A 83 -15.81 4.53 8.25
C LEU A 83 -16.94 5.46 8.70
N GLN A 84 -17.65 6.13 7.79
CA GLN A 84 -18.84 6.92 8.14
C GLN A 84 -20.02 6.03 8.56
N THR A 85 -20.10 4.81 8.04
CA THR A 85 -21.24 3.91 8.26
C THR A 85 -20.85 2.52 8.73
N ASN A 86 -19.57 2.14 8.62
CA ASN A 86 -19.09 0.79 8.90
C ASN A 86 -17.99 0.80 9.96
N SER A 87 -17.75 -0.35 10.59
CA SER A 87 -16.73 -0.48 11.64
C SER A 87 -15.32 -0.63 11.05
N ILE A 88 -14.33 -0.08 11.76
CA ILE A 88 -12.93 -0.36 11.47
C ILE A 88 -12.60 -1.86 11.60
N ASP A 89 -13.28 -2.58 12.50
CA ASP A 89 -13.03 -4.02 12.68
C ASP A 89 -13.44 -4.85 11.46
N ASP A 90 -14.51 -4.48 10.75
CA ASP A 90 -14.90 -5.13 9.50
C ASP A 90 -13.82 -4.92 8.43
N LEU A 91 -13.24 -3.71 8.39
CA LEU A 91 -12.18 -3.37 7.45
C LEU A 91 -10.87 -4.10 7.79
N LYS A 92 -10.54 -4.24 9.07
CA LYS A 92 -9.40 -5.05 9.53
C LYS A 92 -9.51 -6.50 9.08
N ILE A 93 -10.68 -7.12 9.25
CA ILE A 93 -10.95 -8.49 8.77
C ILE A 93 -10.76 -8.56 7.25
N LYS A 94 -11.28 -7.59 6.51
CA LYS A 94 -11.14 -7.53 5.04
C LYS A 94 -9.67 -7.47 4.60
N PHE A 95 -8.86 -6.64 5.26
CA PHE A 95 -7.43 -6.52 4.95
C PHE A 95 -6.66 -7.78 5.32
N PHE A 96 -6.96 -8.40 6.46
CA PHE A 96 -6.41 -9.69 6.85
C PHE A 96 -6.70 -10.77 5.80
N GLU A 97 -7.97 -10.92 5.37
CA GLU A 97 -8.34 -11.90 4.34
C GLU A 97 -7.70 -11.62 2.98
N LYS A 98 -7.56 -10.33 2.60
CA LYS A 98 -6.84 -9.95 1.38
C LYS A 98 -5.35 -10.34 1.46
N GLY A 99 -4.72 -10.15 2.62
CA GLY A 99 -3.34 -10.59 2.87
C GLY A 99 -3.20 -12.10 2.76
N LYS A 100 -4.12 -12.84 3.39
CA LYS A 100 -4.15 -14.31 3.35
C LYS A 100 -4.31 -14.87 1.94
N ALA A 101 -5.09 -14.18 1.09
CA ALA A 101 -5.29 -14.56 -0.30
C ALA A 101 -4.02 -14.49 -1.17
N GLU A 102 -2.94 -13.88 -0.70
CA GLU A 102 -1.62 -13.92 -1.36
C GLU A 102 -0.96 -15.31 -1.29
N ASN A 103 -1.47 -16.24 -0.46
CA ASN A 103 -1.02 -17.63 -0.36
C ASN A 103 0.52 -17.76 -0.21
N PHE A 104 1.11 -16.91 0.63
CA PHE A 104 2.55 -16.79 0.75
C PHE A 104 3.20 -18.06 1.34
N THR A 105 4.23 -18.57 0.67
CA THR A 105 4.95 -19.79 1.07
C THR A 105 6.47 -19.62 1.13
N GLY A 106 6.99 -18.39 1.01
CA GLY A 106 8.43 -18.08 1.03
C GLY A 106 9.05 -18.01 2.44
N SER A 107 10.33 -17.64 2.50
CA SER A 107 11.09 -17.42 3.74
C SER A 107 10.78 -16.05 4.39
N LYS A 108 11.26 -15.77 5.60
CA LYS A 108 11.07 -14.46 6.27
C LYS A 108 11.60 -13.28 5.41
N ILE A 109 12.72 -13.47 4.72
CA ILE A 109 13.26 -12.45 3.79
C ILE A 109 12.38 -12.29 2.53
N ASP A 110 11.75 -13.36 2.04
CA ASP A 110 10.81 -13.27 0.92
C ASP A 110 9.52 -12.55 1.34
N ALA A 111 9.06 -12.75 2.57
CA ALA A 111 7.94 -12.01 3.14
C ALA A 111 8.24 -10.51 3.17
N TYR A 112 9.39 -10.12 3.70
CA TYR A 112 9.82 -8.72 3.72
C TYR A 112 9.91 -8.11 2.30
N LYS A 113 10.47 -8.85 1.34
CA LYS A 113 10.53 -8.41 -0.07
C LYS A 113 9.14 -8.23 -0.67
N LEU A 114 8.20 -9.14 -0.38
CA LEU A 114 6.82 -9.06 -0.87
C LEU A 114 6.06 -7.87 -0.26
N ILE A 115 6.24 -7.61 1.04
CA ILE A 115 5.65 -6.45 1.72
C ILE A 115 6.18 -5.16 1.07
N THR A 116 7.50 -5.03 0.97
CA THR A 116 8.14 -3.83 0.41
C THR A 116 7.95 -3.68 -1.10
N SER A 117 7.56 -4.73 -1.82
CA SER A 117 7.17 -4.63 -3.23
C SER A 117 5.74 -4.16 -3.46
N LYS A 118 4.87 -4.22 -2.43
CA LYS A 118 3.45 -3.86 -2.53
C LYS A 118 3.16 -2.43 -2.08
N PHE A 119 3.69 -2.00 -0.95
CA PHE A 119 3.35 -0.70 -0.36
C PHE A 119 4.21 0.45 -0.90
N LEU A 120 3.59 1.64 -0.98
CA LEU A 120 4.19 2.89 -1.45
C LEU A 120 5.01 3.60 -0.35
N ASP A 121 5.98 2.88 0.20
CA ASP A 121 6.89 3.32 1.28
C ASP A 121 7.93 4.38 0.86
N GLY A 122 7.56 5.28 -0.05
CA GLY A 122 8.47 6.21 -0.70
C GLY A 122 9.29 5.56 -1.80
N MET A 123 10.09 6.37 -2.48
CA MET A 123 11.01 5.89 -3.49
C MET A 123 12.19 5.14 -2.83
N PRO A 124 12.84 4.19 -3.52
CA PRO A 124 13.98 3.44 -2.98
C PRO A 124 15.12 4.31 -2.41
N CYS A 125 15.24 5.55 -2.86
CA CYS A 125 16.26 6.50 -2.40
C CYS A 125 15.88 7.28 -1.14
N ASP A 126 14.60 7.27 -0.73
CA ASP A 126 14.09 8.14 0.34
C ASP A 126 14.50 7.61 1.73
N GLY A 127 14.91 6.35 1.82
CA GLY A 127 15.37 5.73 3.07
C GLY A 127 14.26 5.61 4.12
N SER A 128 13.00 5.63 3.69
CA SER A 128 11.80 5.56 4.53
C SER A 128 11.69 4.25 5.30
N ILE A 129 12.21 3.15 4.73
CA ILE A 129 12.35 1.85 5.41
C ILE A 129 13.83 1.50 5.53
N ARG A 130 14.25 1.09 6.72
CA ARG A 130 15.61 0.64 7.01
C ARG A 130 15.59 -0.76 7.60
N VAL A 131 16.30 -1.69 6.99
CA VAL A 131 16.55 -3.02 7.56
C VAL A 131 17.57 -2.87 8.68
N LEU A 132 17.22 -3.34 9.88
CA LEU A 132 18.08 -3.37 11.06
C LEU A 132 18.78 -4.72 11.21
N SER A 133 18.08 -5.81 10.87
CA SER A 133 18.60 -7.18 10.90
C SER A 133 17.87 -8.06 9.87
N ASP A 134 18.62 -8.96 9.22
CA ASP A 134 18.10 -9.96 8.28
C ASP A 134 18.74 -11.36 8.46
N SER A 135 19.37 -11.61 9.62
CA SER A 135 20.17 -12.82 9.83
C SER A 135 19.37 -14.08 10.15
N ASP A 136 18.25 -13.92 10.88
CA ASP A 136 17.32 -15.01 11.20
C ASP A 136 15.89 -14.44 11.17
N ASP A 137 15.56 -13.58 12.13
CA ASP A 137 14.38 -12.72 12.06
C ASP A 137 14.65 -11.48 11.20
N ILE A 138 13.58 -10.93 10.63
CA ILE A 138 13.66 -9.66 9.92
C ILE A 138 13.23 -8.56 10.88
N GLU A 139 14.10 -7.56 11.02
CA GLU A 139 13.82 -6.33 11.76
C GLU A 139 13.93 -5.15 10.80
N PHE A 140 12.89 -4.32 10.71
CA PHE A 140 12.92 -3.13 9.88
C PHE A 140 12.22 -1.95 10.55
N MET A 141 12.75 -0.75 10.32
CA MET A 141 12.28 0.50 10.89
C MET A 141 11.64 1.37 9.81
N ILE A 142 10.49 1.95 10.12
CA ILE A 142 9.91 3.07 9.37
C ILE A 142 10.60 4.35 9.85
N ALA A 143 11.61 4.80 9.11
CA ALA A 143 12.42 5.96 9.44
C ALA A 143 11.76 7.28 9.02
N ASN A 144 10.95 7.27 7.96
CA ASN A 144 10.18 8.42 7.49
C ASN A 144 8.81 7.95 7.00
N ASP A 145 7.74 8.41 7.64
CA ASP A 145 6.38 8.06 7.26
C ASP A 145 5.88 9.01 6.16
N VAL A 146 5.91 8.52 4.92
CA VAL A 146 5.46 9.26 3.73
C VAL A 146 3.94 9.30 3.58
N HIS A 147 3.20 8.44 4.28
CA HIS A 147 1.74 8.38 4.20
C HIS A 147 1.10 9.52 5.02
N LYS A 148 1.79 9.96 6.07
CA LYS A 148 1.31 10.99 7.01
C LYS A 148 0.81 12.26 6.35
N SER A 149 1.48 12.75 5.31
CA SER A 149 1.10 13.99 4.63
C SER A 149 -0.20 13.89 3.83
N VAL A 150 -0.60 12.68 3.44
CA VAL A 150 -1.86 12.44 2.73
C VAL A 150 -2.94 12.04 3.71
N TRP A 151 -2.69 11.02 4.54
CA TRP A 151 -3.72 10.37 5.34
C TRP A 151 -4.30 11.25 6.45
N ASN A 152 -3.52 12.19 6.98
CA ASN A 152 -4.01 13.11 8.02
C ASN A 152 -5.05 14.12 7.51
N ASP A 153 -5.17 14.31 6.21
CA ASP A 153 -6.24 15.12 5.60
C ASP A 153 -7.56 14.32 5.45
N TYR A 154 -7.56 13.02 5.78
CA TYR A 154 -8.69 12.09 5.64
C TYR A 154 -8.88 11.24 6.93
N ALA A 155 -8.80 9.91 6.83
CA ALA A 155 -9.03 8.98 7.94
C ALA A 155 -7.95 8.96 9.04
N GLY A 156 -6.82 9.64 8.84
CA GLY A 156 -5.69 9.66 9.77
C GLY A 156 -4.66 8.57 9.48
N VAL A 157 -3.37 8.89 9.65
CA VAL A 157 -2.26 7.96 9.34
C VAL A 157 -2.26 6.71 10.22
N ASP A 158 -2.79 6.77 11.43
CA ASP A 158 -2.89 5.60 12.31
C ASP A 158 -3.81 4.52 11.72
N VAL A 159 -4.85 4.92 10.97
CA VAL A 159 -5.74 3.99 10.27
C VAL A 159 -5.01 3.29 9.13
N TYR A 160 -4.16 4.01 8.37
CA TYR A 160 -3.33 3.39 7.33
C TYR A 160 -2.48 2.25 7.89
N TRP A 161 -1.72 2.54 8.96
CA TRP A 161 -0.82 1.56 9.56
C TRP A 161 -1.57 0.39 10.15
N LEU A 162 -2.73 0.64 10.77
CA LEU A 162 -3.61 -0.43 11.27
C LEU A 162 -4.02 -1.38 10.14
N LEU A 163 -4.53 -0.86 9.02
CA LEU A 163 -4.99 -1.68 7.89
C LEU A 163 -3.84 -2.42 7.22
N ARG A 164 -2.70 -1.75 7.02
CA ARG A 164 -1.48 -2.40 6.51
C ARG A 164 -1.02 -3.53 7.41
N ASP A 165 -1.00 -3.31 8.72
CA ASP A 165 -0.54 -4.30 9.68
C ASP A 165 -1.47 -5.54 9.66
N GLU A 166 -2.77 -5.37 9.51
CA GLU A 166 -3.70 -6.50 9.33
C GLU A 166 -3.48 -7.25 8.02
N PHE A 167 -3.23 -6.54 6.90
CA PHE A 167 -2.85 -7.19 5.65
C PHE A 167 -1.59 -8.04 5.80
N VAL A 168 -0.56 -7.52 6.48
CA VAL A 168 0.69 -8.26 6.70
C VAL A 168 0.47 -9.44 7.65
N ARG A 169 -0.36 -9.30 8.70
CA ARG A 169 -0.74 -10.44 9.56
C ARG A 169 -1.44 -11.53 8.76
N GLY A 170 -2.34 -11.17 7.85
CA GLY A 170 -3.00 -12.12 6.95
C GLY A 170 -2.02 -12.81 6.00
N LEU A 171 -1.10 -12.04 5.42
CA LEU A 171 -0.04 -12.56 4.55
C LEU A 171 0.83 -13.61 5.22
N LEU A 172 1.11 -13.43 6.52
CA LEU A 172 2.00 -14.29 7.32
C LEU A 172 1.24 -15.33 8.16
N ASP A 173 -0.09 -15.40 7.99
CA ASP A 173 -0.99 -16.23 8.79
C ASP A 173 -0.49 -17.68 8.86
N ASN A 174 -0.46 -18.23 10.08
CA ASN A 174 0.02 -19.59 10.40
C ASN A 174 1.47 -19.90 10.00
N LYS A 175 2.30 -18.91 9.66
CA LYS A 175 3.70 -19.12 9.26
C LYS A 175 4.72 -18.37 10.10
N TYR A 176 4.55 -17.06 10.25
CA TYR A 176 5.47 -16.18 10.96
C TYR A 176 4.69 -15.21 11.84
N SER A 177 5.25 -14.80 12.99
CA SER A 177 4.67 -13.72 13.78
C SER A 177 5.05 -12.36 13.20
N TYR A 178 4.14 -11.40 13.31
CA TYR A 178 4.35 -10.01 12.93
C TYR A 178 4.05 -9.11 14.11
N GLU A 179 5.09 -8.42 14.58
CA GLU A 179 5.08 -7.60 15.79
C GLU A 179 5.60 -6.20 15.49
N LYS A 180 5.15 -5.23 16.28
CA LYS A 180 5.50 -3.81 16.15
C LYS A 180 5.85 -3.26 17.53
N GLU A 181 7.00 -2.60 17.63
CA GLU A 181 7.41 -1.79 18.78
C GLU A 181 7.76 -0.39 18.28
N GLU A 182 6.95 0.62 18.65
CA GLU A 182 7.05 1.99 18.12
C GLU A 182 7.01 2.03 16.58
N ASN A 183 8.15 2.32 15.93
CA ASN A 183 8.32 2.35 14.47
C ASN A 183 9.16 1.18 13.93
N ILE A 184 9.46 0.18 14.76
CA ILE A 184 10.22 -1.01 14.41
C ILE A 184 9.25 -2.19 14.28
N TYR A 185 9.46 -2.97 13.23
CA TYR A 185 8.66 -4.12 12.85
C TYR A 185 9.52 -5.38 12.83
N PHE A 186 8.92 -6.48 13.26
CA PHE A 186 9.57 -7.77 13.42
C PHE A 186 8.79 -8.85 12.67
N ILE A 187 9.48 -9.66 11.88
CA ILE A 187 8.97 -10.92 11.32
C ILE A 187 9.74 -12.07 11.97
N ARG A 188 9.07 -12.83 12.84
CA ARG A 188 9.70 -13.92 13.62
C ARG A 188 9.08 -15.28 13.31
N GLY A 189 9.80 -16.37 13.61
CA GLY A 189 9.37 -17.75 13.34
C GLY A 189 9.43 -18.66 14.55
#